data_AF-A0A2V9BYJ9-F1
#
_entry.id   AF-A0A2V9BYJ9-F1
#
_cell.length_a   1.000
_cell.length_b   1.000
_cell.length_c   1.000
_cell.angle_alpha   90.00
_cell.angle_beta   90.00
_cell.angle_gamma   90.00
#
_symmetry.space_group_name_H-M   'P 1'
#
loop_
_entity.id
_entity.type
_entity.pdbx_description
1 polymer ?
#
loop_
_entity_poly.entity_id
_entity_poly.type
_entity_poly.pdbx_seq_one_letter_code
_entity_poly.pdbx_strand_id
1 'polypeptide(L)' 'VVNPSSIDENELTLEEARRIRDARFPIGRPPTVEDVAATVAFFASEEAEYVTGQVVNVSGGWML' A
#
# COMPACT_ATOMS: atom_id res chain seq x y z
N VAL A 1 8.60 -9.61 -2.81
CA VAL A 1 7.67 -9.76 -1.66
C VAL A 1 7.01 -8.43 -1.39
N VAL A 2 5.70 -8.40 -1.23
CA VAL A 2 4.95 -7.19 -0.84
C VAL A 2 4.61 -7.32 0.64
N ASN A 3 5.10 -6.40 1.47
CA ASN A 3 4.88 -6.37 2.91
C ASN A 3 3.91 -5.23 3.28
N PRO A 4 2.62 -5.51 3.45
CA PRO A 4 1.65 -4.48 3.81
C PRO A 4 1.75 -4.11 5.30
N SER A 5 1.38 -2.88 5.65
CA SER A 5 0.97 -2.57 7.02
C SER A 5 -0.37 -3.22 7.36
N SER A 6 -0.75 -3.26 8.64
CA SER A 6 -2.09 -3.67 9.06
C SER A 6 -3.16 -2.85 8.32
N ILE A 7 -3.99 -3.55 7.54
CA ILE A 7 -5.20 -3.00 6.94
C ILE A 7 -6.35 -3.32 7.89
N ASP A 8 -7.20 -2.34 8.18
CA ASP A 8 -8.37 -2.50 9.04
C ASP A 8 -9.31 -3.57 8.46
N GLU A 9 -10.05 -4.25 9.33
CA GLU A 9 -11.06 -5.25 8.96
C GLU A 9 -12.25 -4.63 8.20
N ASN A 10 -12.48 -3.33 8.40
CA ASN A 10 -13.40 -2.55 7.59
C ASN A 10 -12.68 -2.14 6.31
N GLU A 11 -12.80 -2.94 5.26
CA GLU A 11 -12.26 -2.61 3.94
C GLU A 11 -12.78 -1.24 3.49
N LEU A 12 -11.87 -0.27 3.41
CA LEU A 12 -12.15 1.05 2.86
C LEU A 12 -11.86 1.03 1.37
N THR A 13 -12.75 1.64 0.58
CA THR A 13 -12.39 2.05 -0.77
C THR A 13 -11.32 3.16 -0.70
N LEU A 14 -10.55 3.31 -1.77
CA LEU A 14 -9.56 4.39 -1.87
C LEU A 14 -10.19 5.79 -1.72
N GLU A 15 -11.42 5.97 -2.17
CA GLU A 15 -12.16 7.21 -2.04
C GLU A 15 -12.51 7.52 -0.58
N GLU A 16 -12.98 6.54 0.17
CA GLU A 16 -13.26 6.67 1.60
C GLU A 16 -12.00 6.94 2.41
N ALA A 17 -10.91 6.20 2.13
CA ALA A 17 -9.63 6.42 2.78
C ALA A 17 -9.12 7.85 2.58
N ARG A 18 -9.28 8.42 1.37
CA ARG A 18 -8.89 9.81 1.06
C ARG A 18 -9.72 10.88 1.80
N ARG A 19 -10.93 10.54 2.27
CA ARG A 19 -11.75 11.44 3.10
C ARG A 19 -11.32 11.43 4.56
N ILE A 20 -10.68 10.36 5.01
CA ILE A 20 -10.14 10.25 6.36
C ILE A 20 -8.78 10.98 6.42
N ARG A 21 -8.53 11.66 7.55
CA ARG A 21 -7.22 12.22 7.88
C ARG A 21 -6.64 11.42 9.04
N ASP A 22 -5.50 10.80 8.80
CA ASP A 22 -4.85 9.96 9.78
C ASP A 22 -3.35 10.26 9.85
N ALA A 23 -2.93 10.90 10.93
CA ALA A 23 -1.57 11.34 11.13
C ALA A 23 -0.60 10.19 11.46
N ARG A 24 -1.11 8.97 11.73
CA ARG A 24 -0.24 7.77 11.88
C ARG A 24 0.50 7.44 10.59
N PHE A 25 -0.11 7.77 9.45
CA PHE A 25 0.46 7.55 8.13
C PHE A 25 0.97 8.89 7.58
N PRO A 26 2.26 9.04 7.26
CA PRO A 26 2.79 10.26 6.63
C PRO A 26 2.06 10.70 5.34
N ILE A 27 1.50 9.76 4.58
CA ILE A 27 0.65 10.07 3.42
C ILE A 27 -0.71 10.70 3.80
N GLY A 28 -1.08 10.69 5.08
CA GLY A 28 -2.23 11.38 5.67
C GLY A 28 -3.54 10.62 5.62
N ARG A 29 -3.54 9.34 5.24
CA ARG A 29 -4.73 8.48 5.18
C ARG A 29 -4.42 7.02 5.55
N PRO A 30 -5.42 6.25 6.01
CA PRO A 30 -5.27 4.80 6.18
C PRO A 30 -5.01 4.08 4.83
N PRO A 31 -4.41 2.89 4.86
CA PRO A 31 -4.21 2.05 3.68
C PRO A 31 -5.51 1.40 3.22
N THR A 32 -5.57 1.02 1.95
CA THR A 32 -6.62 0.16 1.40
C THR A 32 -6.03 -1.09 0.75
N VAL A 33 -6.88 -2.07 0.42
CA VAL A 33 -6.44 -3.28 -0.29
C VAL A 33 -5.87 -2.91 -1.66
N GLU A 34 -6.41 -1.88 -2.32
CA GLU A 34 -5.92 -1.40 -3.61
C GLU A 34 -4.48 -0.86 -3.55
N ASP A 35 -4.05 -0.28 -2.43
CA ASP A 35 -2.65 0.18 -2.28
C ASP A 35 -1.66 -0.98 -2.38
N VAL A 36 -2.02 -2.12 -1.78
CA VAL A 36 -1.22 -3.35 -1.83
C VAL A 36 -1.34 -4.01 -3.19
N ALA A 37 -2.56 -4.13 -3.71
CA ALA A 37 -2.83 -4.75 -5.01
C ALA A 37 -2.11 -4.03 -6.16
N ALA A 38 -2.05 -2.70 -6.13
CA ALA A 38 -1.31 -1.92 -7.14
C ALA A 38 0.19 -2.24 -7.14
N THR A 39 0.80 -2.44 -5.96
CA THR A 39 2.21 -2.83 -5.84
C THR A 39 2.45 -4.25 -6.35
N VAL A 40 1.52 -5.17 -6.06
CA VAL A 40 1.55 -6.53 -6.62
C VAL A 40 1.42 -6.50 -8.13
N ALA A 41 0.49 -5.71 -8.66
CA ALA A 41 0.28 -5.57 -10.09
C ALA A 41 1.52 -5.02 -10.81
N PHE A 42 2.21 -4.03 -10.22
CA PHE A 42 3.50 -3.56 -10.71
C PHE A 42 4.56 -4.68 -10.76
N PHE A 43 4.69 -5.47 -9.69
CA PHE A 43 5.65 -6.59 -9.72
C PHE A 43 5.28 -7.71 -10.69
N ALA A 44 4.01 -7.82 -11.06
CA ALA A 44 3.54 -8.79 -12.04
C ALA A 44 3.63 -8.28 -13.49
N SER A 45 3.94 -7.00 -13.70
CA SER A 45 3.96 -6.38 -15.02
C SER A 45 5.34 -6.42 -15.67
N GLU A 46 5.40 -6.18 -16.99
CA GLU A 46 6.65 -6.18 -17.75
C GLU A 46 7.62 -5.07 -17.30
N GLU A 47 7.09 -3.97 -16.77
CA GLU A 47 7.86 -2.85 -16.23
C GLU A 47 8.77 -3.25 -15.06
N ALA A 48 8.48 -4.36 -14.38
CA ALA A 48 9.29 -4.88 -13.30
C ALA A 48 10.28 -5.99 -13.72
N GLU A 49 10.53 -6.20 -15.02
CA GLU A 49 11.32 -7.33 -15.54
C GLU A 49 12.73 -7.49 -14.90
N TYR A 50 13.33 -6.38 -14.47
CA TYR A 50 14.67 -6.37 -13.86
C TYR A 50 14.64 -6.26 -12.33
N VAL A 51 13.45 -6.21 -11.72
CA VAL A 51 13.28 -6.03 -10.28
C VAL A 51 13.03 -7.40 -9.62
N THR A 52 14.07 -7.95 -8.99
CA THR A 52 14.00 -9.24 -8.30
C THR A 52 14.70 -9.21 -6.94
N GLY A 53 14.34 -10.17 -6.06
CA GLY A 53 14.90 -10.29 -4.72
C GLY A 53 14.49 -9.19 -3.73
N GLN A 54 13.53 -8.33 -4.10
CA GLN A 54 13.15 -7.17 -3.30
C GLN A 54 11.97 -7.46 -2.36
N VAL A 55 11.99 -6.78 -1.21
CA VAL A 55 10.86 -6.66 -0.29
C VAL A 55 10.45 -5.19 -0.28
N VAL A 56 9.19 -4.91 -0.64
CA VAL A 56 8.64 -3.54 -0.64
C VAL A 56 7.59 -3.41 0.44
N ASN A 57 7.79 -2.43 1.32
CA ASN A 57 6.84 -2.05 2.34
C ASN A 57 5.77 -1.14 1.74
N VAL A 58 4.51 -1.54 1.86
CA VAL A 58 3.35 -0.74 1.44
C VAL A 58 2.63 -0.28 2.71
N SER A 59 3.03 0.88 3.23
CA SER A 59 2.63 1.33 4.56
C SER A 59 2.22 2.79 4.64
N GLY A 60 2.14 3.51 3.53
CA GLY A 60 1.88 4.97 3.53
C GLY A 60 2.89 5.78 4.35
N GLY A 61 4.06 5.20 4.64
CA GLY A 61 5.12 5.77 5.49
C GLY A 61 5.05 5.42 6.97
N TRP A 62 4.08 4.60 7.42
CA TRP A 62 3.92 4.27 8.84
C TRP A 62 5.07 3.43 9.43
N MET A 63 5.78 2.69 8.57
CA MET A 63 6.92 1.83 8.96
C MET A 63 8.29 2.47 8.65
N LEU A 64 8.37 3.81 8.60
CA LEU A 64 9.62 4.58 8.41
C LEU A 64 10.12 5.18 9.71
#